data_AF-A0A0U2YFY8-F1
#
_entry.id   AF-A0A0U2YFY8-F1
#
_cell.length_a   1.000
_cell.length_b   1.000
_cell.length_c   1.000
_cell.angle_alpha   90.00
_cell.angle_beta   90.00
_cell.angle_gamma   90.00
#
_symmetry.space_group_name_H-M   'P 1'
#
loop_
_entity.id
_entity.type
_entity.pdbx_description
1 polymer ?
#
loop_
_entity_poly.entity_id
_entity_poly.type
_entity_poly.pdbx_seq_one_letter_code
_entity_poly.pdbx_strand_id
1 'polypeptide(L)'
;MEAVQSTSMDTPGEARREPFPYRLALMRVGLLAAFLLVWQLASGPVVKEFFISKPSAIFLTLYQWIADGSLFYHAAITATEAFAGFLIGGAIGMAVGVLLGRSQFLAELLD
;
A
#
# COMPACT_ATOMS: atom_id res chain seq x y z
N MET A 1 -6.20 -65.24 -25.06
CA MET A 1 -6.83 -64.62 -26.25
C MET A 1 -8.18 -64.08 -25.79
N GLU A 2 -8.57 -62.88 -26.24
CA GLU A 2 -9.64 -61.99 -25.70
C GLU A 2 -9.17 -61.19 -24.47
N ALA A 3 -8.67 -59.95 -24.56
CA ALA A 3 -9.07 -58.79 -25.36
C ALA A 3 -10.55 -58.40 -25.14
N VAL A 4 -10.86 -57.90 -23.93
CA VAL A 4 -11.97 -56.97 -23.73
C VAL A 4 -11.40 -55.64 -23.25
N GLN A 5 -11.36 -54.76 -24.22
CA GLN A 5 -11.06 -53.34 -24.16
C GLN A 5 -12.27 -52.58 -23.59
N SER A 6 -12.01 -51.34 -23.16
CA SER A 6 -12.94 -50.21 -23.00
C SER A 6 -13.99 -50.26 -21.89
N THR A 7 -13.61 -49.72 -20.72
CA THR A 7 -14.41 -48.64 -20.13
C THR A 7 -13.51 -47.41 -20.09
N SER A 8 -13.65 -46.58 -21.12
CA SER A 8 -13.07 -45.24 -21.22
C SER A 8 -14.08 -44.22 -20.69
N MET A 9 -13.96 -43.85 -19.41
CA MET A 9 -14.65 -42.73 -18.75
C MET A 9 -13.75 -42.37 -17.55
N ASP A 10 -13.28 -41.17 -17.28
CA ASP A 10 -13.64 -39.83 -17.70
C ASP A 10 -12.35 -39.05 -18.00
N THR A 11 -12.41 -38.12 -18.95
CA THR A 11 -11.39 -37.10 -19.15
C THR A 11 -11.60 -36.00 -18.11
N PRO A 12 -10.75 -35.82 -17.09
CA PRO A 12 -10.85 -34.64 -16.24
C PRO A 12 -10.31 -33.46 -17.03
N GLY A 13 -11.24 -32.69 -17.58
CA GLY A 13 -11.14 -31.27 -17.85
C GLY A 13 -9.89 -30.81 -18.57
N GLU A 14 -10.05 -30.50 -19.85
CA GLU A 14 -9.25 -29.47 -20.51
C GLU A 14 -9.08 -28.27 -19.57
N ALA A 15 -7.91 -28.21 -18.94
CA ALA A 15 -7.44 -27.04 -18.25
C ALA A 15 -7.36 -25.95 -19.32
N ARG A 16 -8.40 -25.12 -19.39
CA ARG A 16 -8.44 -23.87 -20.15
C ARG A 16 -7.17 -23.10 -19.83
N ARG A 17 -6.16 -23.26 -20.68
CA ARG A 17 -4.97 -22.42 -20.65
C ARG A 17 -5.43 -21.08 -21.20
N GLU A 18 -5.89 -20.19 -20.34
CA GLU A 18 -6.14 -18.79 -20.69
C GLU A 18 -4.81 -18.21 -21.21
N PRO A 19 -4.64 -18.01 -22.54
CA PRO A 19 -3.42 -17.43 -23.05
C PRO A 19 -3.60 -15.91 -23.09
N PHE A 20 -2.54 -15.22 -22.65
CA PHE A 20 -2.26 -13.78 -22.81
C PHE A 20 -2.58 -12.82 -21.64
N PRO A 21 -1.83 -12.93 -20.52
CA PRO A 21 -1.73 -11.87 -19.52
C PRO A 21 -1.11 -10.56 -20.07
N TYR A 22 -0.40 -10.61 -21.21
CA TYR A 22 0.30 -9.44 -21.76
C TYR A 22 -0.65 -8.37 -22.32
N ARG A 23 -1.80 -8.76 -22.92
CA ARG A 23 -2.77 -7.80 -23.46
C ARG A 23 -3.42 -7.00 -22.34
N LEU A 24 -3.77 -7.68 -21.25
CA LEU A 24 -4.29 -7.06 -20.03
C LEU A 24 -3.27 -6.14 -19.37
N ALA A 25 -2.00 -6.55 -19.29
CA ALA A 25 -0.93 -5.71 -18.74
C ALA A 25 -0.71 -4.44 -19.59
N LEU A 26 -0.67 -4.57 -20.91
CA LEU A 26 -0.55 -3.41 -21.81
C LEU A 26 -1.75 -2.47 -21.72
N MET A 27 -2.97 -2.99 -21.63
CA MET A 27 -4.16 -2.15 -21.43
C MET A 27 -4.11 -1.39 -20.10
N ARG A 28 -3.62 -2.00 -19.02
CA ARG A 28 -3.45 -1.33 -17.71
C ARG A 28 -2.40 -0.23 -17.77
N VAL A 29 -1.24 -0.50 -18.38
CA VAL A 29 -0.19 0.50 -18.57
C VAL A 29 -0.67 1.63 -19.47
N GLY A 30 -1.41 1.31 -20.53
CA GLY A 30 -2.02 2.31 -21.42
C GLY A 30 -3.04 3.19 -20.71
N LEU A 31 -3.90 2.61 -19.87
CA LEU A 31 -4.84 3.35 -19.02
C LEU A 31 -4.11 4.29 -18.04
N LEU A 32 -3.07 3.79 -17.37
CA LEU A 32 -2.26 4.58 -16.46
C LEU A 32 -1.59 5.75 -17.20
N ALA A 33 -0.99 5.49 -18.37
CA ALA A 33 -0.37 6.51 -19.19
C ALA A 33 -1.37 7.56 -19.68
N ALA A 34 -2.56 7.13 -20.13
CA ALA A 34 -3.64 8.04 -20.53
C ALA A 34 -4.11 8.92 -19.36
N PHE A 35 -4.26 8.32 -18.17
CA PHE A 35 -4.58 9.06 -16.94
C PHE A 35 -3.51 10.11 -16.60
N LEU A 36 -2.23 9.72 -16.63
CA LEU A 36 -1.12 10.65 -16.38
C LEU A 36 -1.05 11.77 -17.43
N LEU A 37 -1.35 11.47 -18.69
CA LEU A 37 -1.41 12.49 -19.77
C LEU A 37 -2.56 13.47 -19.54
N VAL A 38 -3.76 12.99 -19.21
CA VAL A 38 -4.90 13.85 -18.88
C VAL A 38 -4.56 14.72 -17.66
N TRP A 39 -3.92 14.16 -16.63
CA TRP A 39 -3.49 14.90 -15.45
C TRP A 39 -2.42 15.95 -15.77
N GLN A 40 -1.41 15.61 -16.58
CA GLN A 40 -0.39 16.56 -17.03
C GLN A 40 -1.02 17.72 -17.81
N LEU A 41 -1.96 17.45 -18.71
CA LEU A 41 -2.67 18.48 -19.47
C LEU A 41 -3.59 19.33 -18.59
N ALA A 42 -4.21 18.74 -17.57
CA ALA A 42 -5.04 19.45 -16.59
C ALA A 42 -4.22 20.41 -15.70
N SER A 43 -2.96 20.09 -15.43
CA SER A 43 -2.02 20.93 -14.64
C SER A 43 -1.41 22.12 -15.41
N GLY A 44 -1.96 22.45 -16.59
CA GLY A 44 -1.55 23.56 -17.45
C GLY A 44 -2.43 24.83 -17.32
N PRO A 45 -2.79 25.51 -18.43
CA PRO A 45 -3.33 26.88 -18.42
C PRO A 45 -4.73 27.05 -17.82
N VAL A 46 -5.43 25.96 -17.47
CA VAL A 46 -6.82 25.99 -16.99
C VAL A 46 -6.88 26.10 -15.46
N VAL A 47 -5.86 25.63 -14.74
CA VAL A 47 -5.78 25.68 -13.27
C VAL A 47 -4.35 26.07 -12.90
N LYS A 48 -4.17 27.20 -12.20
CA LYS A 48 -2.85 27.68 -11.77
C LYS A 48 -2.06 26.52 -11.17
N GLU A 49 -0.81 26.38 -11.61
CA GLU A 49 0.21 25.40 -11.18
C GLU A 49 0.42 25.30 -9.66
N PHE A 50 -0.14 26.27 -8.94
CA PHE A 50 -0.25 26.35 -7.49
C PHE A 50 -1.21 25.32 -6.85
N PHE A 51 -2.29 24.91 -7.53
CA PHE A 51 -3.27 23.97 -6.95
C PHE A 51 -2.99 22.50 -7.28
N ILE A 52 -2.38 22.22 -8.44
CA ILE A 52 -2.06 20.86 -8.88
C ILE A 52 -0.67 20.88 -9.48
N SER A 53 0.30 20.29 -8.77
CA SER A 53 1.65 20.09 -9.29
C SER A 53 1.62 19.15 -10.50
N LYS A 54 2.35 19.50 -11.55
CA LYS A 54 2.50 18.63 -12.73
C LYS A 54 3.13 17.30 -12.28
N PRO A 55 2.65 16.13 -12.76
CA PRO A 55 3.27 14.85 -12.42
C PRO A 55 4.76 14.84 -12.75
N SER A 56 5.19 15.48 -13.84
CA SER A 56 6.62 15.65 -14.17
C SER A 56 7.44 16.37 -13.08
N ALA A 57 6.85 17.41 -12.45
CA ALA A 57 7.51 18.14 -11.38
C ALA A 57 7.60 17.31 -10.10
N ILE A 58 6.54 16.54 -9.78
CA ILE A 58 6.53 15.61 -8.65
C ILE A 58 7.65 14.56 -8.83
N PHE A 59 7.76 13.96 -10.02
CA PHE A 59 8.82 13.00 -10.31
C PHE A 59 10.22 13.59 -10.16
N LEU A 60 10.44 14.81 -10.66
CA LEU A 60 11.75 15.48 -10.54
C LEU A 60 12.11 15.74 -9.07
N THR A 61 11.18 16.27 -8.29
CA THR A 61 11.38 16.54 -6.86
C THR A 61 11.64 15.25 -6.08
N LEU A 62 10.87 14.19 -6.34
CA LEU A 62 11.10 12.88 -5.71
C LEU A 62 12.48 12.33 -6.06
N TYR A 63 12.89 12.42 -7.32
CA TYR A 63 14.22 11.98 -7.74
C TYR A 63 15.33 12.76 -7.03
N GLN A 64 15.20 14.09 -6.93
CA GLN A 64 16.15 14.93 -6.19
C GLN A 64 16.23 14.54 -4.71
N TRP A 65 15.10 14.37 -4.03
CA TRP A 65 15.09 13.99 -2.61
C TRP A 65 15.64 12.60 -2.35
N ILE A 66 15.47 11.67 -3.29
CA ILE A 66 16.08 10.34 -3.23
C ILE A 66 17.58 10.43 -3.48
N ALA A 67 18.02 11.19 -4.49
CA ALA A 67 19.42 11.33 -4.86
C ALA A 67 20.25 12.04 -3.76
N ASP A 68 19.70 13.09 -3.17
CA ASP A 68 20.34 13.86 -2.10
C ASP A 68 20.16 13.21 -0.71
N GLY A 69 19.36 12.13 -0.62
CA GLY A 69 19.12 11.38 0.61
C GLY A 69 18.22 12.09 1.64
N SER A 70 17.76 13.30 1.36
CA SER A 70 16.92 14.10 2.27
C SER A 70 15.59 13.43 2.58
N LEU A 71 15.01 12.69 1.62
CA LEU A 71 13.79 11.91 1.83
C LEU A 71 13.95 10.92 3.01
N PHE A 72 15.04 10.14 2.97
CA PHE A 72 15.30 9.11 3.96
C PHE A 72 15.71 9.72 5.30
N TYR A 73 16.46 10.82 5.29
CA TYR A 73 16.82 11.56 6.49
C TYR A 73 15.57 12.04 7.25
N HIS A 74 14.65 12.74 6.58
CA HIS A 74 13.42 13.22 7.20
C HIS A 74 12.50 12.07 7.62
N ALA A 75 12.35 11.05 6.77
CA ALA A 75 11.55 9.88 7.11
C ALA A 75 12.10 9.14 8.35
N ALA A 76 13.42 9.02 8.48
CA ALA A 76 14.06 8.39 9.62
C ALA A 76 13.85 9.19 10.91
N ILE A 77 13.92 10.53 10.85
CA ILE A 77 13.61 11.39 12.01
C ILE A 77 12.16 11.18 12.45
N THR A 78 11.19 11.30 11.54
CA THR A 78 9.77 11.11 11.87
C THR A 78 9.50 9.70 12.40
N ALA A 79 10.11 8.67 11.82
CA ALA A 79 10.00 7.31 12.33
C ALA A 79 10.57 7.20 13.75
N THR A 80 11.74 7.80 14.01
CA THR A 80 12.37 7.79 15.33
C THR A 80 11.51 8.51 16.36
N GLU A 81 10.93 9.66 16.02
CA GLU A 81 9.99 10.40 16.87
C GLU A 81 8.74 9.57 17.19
N ALA A 82 8.16 8.92 16.17
CA ALA A 82 6.99 8.06 16.35
C ALA A 82 7.31 6.85 17.25
N PHE A 83 8.45 6.20 17.04
CA PHE A 83 8.90 5.08 17.87
C PHE A 83 9.18 5.51 19.31
N ALA A 84 9.86 6.64 19.51
CA ALA A 84 10.13 7.17 20.85
C ALA A 84 8.82 7.53 21.56
N GLY A 85 7.88 8.21 20.88
CA GLY A 85 6.56 8.53 21.40
C GLY A 85 5.76 7.27 21.78
N PHE A 86 5.80 6.23 20.93
CA PHE A 86 5.16 4.95 21.21
C PHE A 86 5.74 4.27 22.45
N LEU A 87 7.07 4.23 22.59
CA LEU A 87 7.72 3.60 23.73
C LEU A 87 7.43 4.35 25.03
N ILE A 88 7.56 5.68 25.02
CA ILE A 88 7.29 6.51 26.21
C ILE A 88 5.81 6.44 26.58
N GLY A 89 4.92 6.68 25.61
CA GLY A 89 3.47 6.62 25.83
C GLY A 89 3.01 5.23 26.25
N GLY A 90 3.55 4.19 25.64
CA GLY A 90 3.26 2.80 25.98
C GLY A 90 3.73 2.42 27.39
N ALA A 91 4.93 2.82 27.78
CA ALA A 91 5.45 2.57 29.13
C ALA A 91 4.62 3.30 30.20
N ILE A 92 4.29 4.58 29.97
CA ILE A 92 3.45 5.36 30.87
C ILE A 92 2.05 4.78 30.94
N GLY A 93 1.43 4.50 29.78
CA GLY A 93 0.10 3.92 29.70
C GLY A 93 0.02 2.55 30.39
N MET A 94 1.05 1.71 30.22
CA MET A 94 1.16 0.43 30.91
C MET A 94 1.29 0.62 32.43
N ALA A 95 2.16 1.52 32.89
CA ALA A 95 2.31 1.80 34.31
C ALA A 95 0.98 2.29 34.92
N VAL A 96 0.33 3.28 34.29
CA VAL A 96 -0.98 3.79 34.71
C VAL A 96 -2.03 2.68 34.70
N GLY A 97 -2.10 1.87 33.64
CA GLY A 97 -3.05 0.77 33.53
C GLY A 97 -2.87 -0.28 34.64
N VAL A 98 -1.62 -0.62 34.97
CA VAL A 98 -1.31 -1.55 36.07
C VAL A 98 -1.66 -0.94 37.44
N LEU A 99 -1.33 0.33 37.66
CA LEU A 99 -1.68 1.03 38.90
C LEU A 99 -3.19 1.10 39.09
N LEU A 100 -3.92 1.41 38.03
CA LEU A 100 -5.38 1.50 38.06
C LEU A 100 -6.02 0.12 38.27
N GLY A 101 -5.49 -0.92 37.63
CA GLY A 101 -5.95 -2.31 37.81
C GLY A 101 -5.65 -2.93 39.18
N ARG A 102 -4.68 -2.37 39.92
CA ARG A 102 -4.40 -2.78 41.31
C ARG A 102 -5.21 -2.02 42.37
N SER A 103 -5.84 -0.91 42.01
CA SER A 103 -6.61 -0.13 42.97
C SER A 103 -8.00 -0.76 43.17
N GLN A 104 -8.26 -1.24 44.39
CA GLN A 104 -9.59 -1.71 44.84
C GLN A 104 -10.70 -0.67 44.58
N PHE A 105 -10.33 0.61 44.44
CA PHE A 105 -11.22 1.73 44.10
C PHE A 105 -11.97 1.56 42.77
N LEU A 106 -11.39 0.88 41.77
CA LEU A 106 -12.09 0.63 40.50
C LEU A 106 -13.04 -0.57 40.58
N ALA A 107 -12.74 -1.55 41.44
CA ALA A 107 -13.66 -2.64 41.72
C ALA A 107 -14.90 -2.14 42.48
N GLU A 108 -14.75 -1.14 43.36
CA GLU A 108 -15.86 -0.46 44.06
C GLU A 108 -16.63 0.56 43.20
N LEU A 109 -16.05 1.07 42.10
CA LEU A 109 -16.71 2.02 41.19
C LEU A 109 -17.45 1.36 40.03
N LEU A 110 -17.10 0.10 39.69
CA LEU A 110 -17.75 -0.68 38.62
C LEU A 110 -18.77 -1.71 39.13
N ASP A 111 -18.87 -1.91 40.44
CA ASP A 111 -20.02 -2.56 41.09
C ASP A 111 -21.11 -1.51 41.36
#